data_AF-A0A9E4KSN0-F1
#
_entry.id   AF-A0A9E4KSN0-F1
#
_cell.length_a   1.000
_cell.length_b   1.000
_cell.length_c   1.000
_cell.angle_alpha   90.00
_cell.angle_beta   90.00
_cell.angle_gamma   90.00
#
_symmetry.space_group_name_H-M   'P 1'
#
loop_
_entity.id
_entity.type
_entity.pdbx_description
1 polymer ?
#
loop_
_entity_poly.entity_id
_entity_poly.type
_entity_poly.pdbx_seq_one_letter_code
_entity_poly.pdbx_strand_id
1 'polypeptide(L)' 'DIGNADTAIAANMKKGILQPHGCIEVEPTMDPDHVANAVLYMASLPLDANVQFMTVMPTKKPFIGRG' A
#
# COMPACT_ATOMS: atom_id res chain seq x y z
N ASP A 1 2.54 5.80 -4.78
CA ASP A 1 1.53 4.74 -4.79
C ASP A 1 1.40 4.11 -3.40
N ILE A 2 0.18 3.76 -3.00
CA ILE A 2 -0.13 3.22 -1.67
C ILE A 2 -0.90 1.91 -1.84
N GLY A 3 -0.29 0.80 -1.45
CA GLY A 3 -0.90 -0.53 -1.49
C GLY A 3 -1.61 -0.85 -0.18
N ASN A 4 -2.90 -1.20 -0.23
CA ASN A 4 -3.66 -1.88 0.85
C ASN A 4 -3.47 -1.29 2.26
N ALA A 5 -3.49 0.03 2.38
CA ALA A 5 -3.64 0.69 3.68
C ALA A 5 -5.03 0.40 4.26
N ASP A 6 -5.09 0.01 5.53
CA ASP A 6 -6.29 -0.46 6.21
C ASP A 6 -7.28 0.68 6.52
N THR A 7 -7.97 1.12 5.48
CA THR A 7 -8.98 2.18 5.52
C THR A 7 -10.36 1.63 5.21
N ALA A 8 -11.41 2.41 5.44
CA ALA A 8 -12.78 2.02 5.08
C ALA A 8 -12.94 1.59 3.61
N ILE A 9 -12.16 2.19 2.71
CA ILE A 9 -12.19 1.89 1.26
C ILE A 9 -11.49 0.56 0.94
N ALA A 10 -10.50 0.17 1.76
CA ALA A 10 -9.79 -1.11 1.64
C ALA A 10 -10.48 -2.26 2.37
N ALA A 11 -11.66 -2.05 2.97
CA ALA A 11 -12.34 -3.08 3.77
C ALA A 11 -12.63 -4.38 3.00
N ASN A 12 -12.76 -4.33 1.66
CA ASN A 12 -12.95 -5.51 0.83
C ASN A 12 -11.68 -6.37 0.71
N MET A 13 -10.48 -5.78 0.85
CA MET A 13 -9.21 -6.51 0.83
C MET A 13 -9.15 -7.56 1.96
N LYS A 14 -9.74 -7.23 3.12
CA LYS A 14 -9.87 -8.11 4.29
C LYS A 14 -10.90 -9.24 4.10
N LYS A 15 -11.87 -9.05 3.21
CA LYS A 15 -12.91 -10.06 2.89
C LYS A 15 -12.46 -11.03 1.81
N GLY A 16 -11.34 -10.74 1.16
CA GLY A 16 -10.80 -11.50 0.05
C GLY A 16 -11.15 -10.90 -1.30
N ILE A 17 -10.19 -10.95 -2.22
CA ILE A 17 -10.35 -10.47 -3.60
C ILE A 17 -9.81 -11.52 -4.58
N LEU A 18 -10.32 -11.50 -5.81
CA LEU A 18 -9.90 -12.40 -6.88
C LEU A 18 -8.43 -12.18 -7.24
N GLN A 19 -7.65 -13.24 -7.16
CA GLN A 19 -6.24 -13.27 -7.52
C GLN A 19 -6.03 -13.69 -8.99
N PRO A 20 -4.84 -13.43 -9.59
CA PRO A 20 -4.56 -13.76 -10.99
C PRO A 20 -4.77 -15.23 -11.36
N HIS A 21 -4.53 -16.14 -10.41
CA HIS A 21 -4.71 -17.58 -10.57
C HIS A 21 -6.17 -18.05 -10.36
N GLY A 22 -7.11 -17.12 -10.19
CA GLY A 22 -8.56 -17.38 -10.19
C GLY A 22 -9.19 -17.67 -8.83
N CYS A 23 -8.43 -17.73 -7.74
CA CYS A 23 -8.97 -17.94 -6.39
C CYS A 23 -9.24 -16.62 -5.67
N ILE A 24 -10.19 -16.62 -4.72
CA ILE A 24 -10.41 -15.50 -3.80
C ILE A 24 -9.50 -15.69 -2.59
N GLU A 25 -8.64 -14.71 -2.34
CA GLU A 25 -7.72 -14.73 -1.19
C GLU A 25 -7.74 -13.41 -0.44
N VAL A 26 -7.52 -13.47 0.87
CA VAL A 26 -7.38 -12.29 1.73
C VAL A 26 -6.01 -11.65 1.47
N GLU A 27 -6.02 -10.39 1.01
CA GLU A 27 -4.77 -9.67 0.81
C GLU A 27 -4.26 -9.06 2.11
N PRO A 28 -2.93 -9.09 2.34
CA PRO A 28 -2.33 -8.37 3.45
C PRO A 28 -2.67 -6.88 3.40
N THR A 29 -2.94 -6.30 4.57
CA THR A 29 -3.10 -4.85 4.76
C THR A 29 -1.98 -4.30 5.63
N MET A 30 -1.81 -2.98 5.61
CA MET A 30 -0.89 -2.26 6.49
C MET A 30 -1.62 -1.17 7.27
N ASP A 31 -1.08 -0.80 8.42
CA ASP A 31 -1.56 0.32 9.22
C ASP A 31 -1.49 1.64 8.41
N PRO A 32 -2.59 2.41 8.31
CA PRO A 32 -2.60 3.73 7.66
C PRO A 32 -1.56 4.70 8.22
N ASP A 33 -1.12 4.54 9.47
CA ASP A 33 -0.09 5.38 10.07
C ASP A 33 1.24 5.32 9.31
N HIS A 34 1.54 4.20 8.64
CA HIS A 34 2.73 4.10 7.78
C HIS A 34 2.62 5.02 6.56
N VAL A 35 1.41 5.22 6.01
CA VAL A 35 1.15 6.15 4.92
C VAL A 35 1.27 7.59 5.42
N ALA A 36 0.70 7.89 6.59
CA ALA A 36 0.78 9.21 7.19
C ALA A 36 2.25 9.61 7.44
N ASN A 37 3.05 8.70 8.00
CA ASN A 37 4.48 8.91 8.22
C ASN A 37 5.25 9.11 6.91
N ALA A 38 4.92 8.36 5.85
CA ALA A 38 5.55 8.53 4.54
C ALA A 38 5.24 9.91 3.94
N VAL A 39 3.99 10.38 4.02
CA VAL A 39 3.60 11.72 3.54
C VAL A 39 4.25 12.81 4.38
N LEU A 40 4.30 12.64 5.70
CA LEU A 40 5.00 13.57 6.60
C LEU A 40 6.48 13.68 6.25
N TYR A 41 7.15 12.55 5.98
CA TYR A 41 8.53 12.55 5.52
C TYR A 41 8.70 13.36 4.22
N MET A 42 7.84 13.12 3.22
CA MET A 42 7.89 13.88 1.95
C MET A 42 7.71 15.38 2.18
N ALA A 43 6.79 15.77 3.07
CA ALA A 43 6.51 17.16 3.41
C ALA A 43 7.61 17.81 4.27
N SER A 44 8.41 17.01 4.97
CA SER A 44 9.50 17.50 5.84
C SER A 44 10.78 17.87 5.08
N LEU A 45 10.87 17.56 3.78
CA LEU A 45 12.05 17.83 2.99
C LEU A 45 12.26 19.33 2.72
N PRO A 46 13.51 19.79 2.64
CA PRO A 46 13.81 21.15 2.19
C PRO A 46 13.38 21.34 0.73
N LEU A 47 13.15 22.59 0.32
CA LEU A 47 12.57 22.92 -0.99
C LEU A 47 13.45 22.52 -2.20
N ASP A 48 14.72 22.21 -1.98
CA ASP A 48 15.66 21.72 -2.97
C ASP A 48 15.71 20.18 -3.07
N ALA A 49 14.93 19.47 -2.23
CA ALA A 49 14.81 18.02 -2.23
C ALA A 49 13.37 17.59 -2.52
N ASN A 50 13.21 16.53 -3.32
CA ASN A 50 11.89 16.04 -3.71
C ASN A 50 11.87 14.51 -3.81
N VAL A 51 10.83 13.91 -3.23
CA VAL A 51 10.46 12.51 -3.52
C VAL A 51 9.43 12.55 -4.64
N GLN A 52 9.89 12.39 -5.88
CA GLN A 52 9.00 12.46 -7.04
C GLN A 52 8.01 11.29 -7.10
N PHE A 53 8.45 10.09 -6.70
CA PHE A 53 7.62 8.91 -6.60
C PHE A 53 8.06 8.05 -5.42
N MET A 54 7.09 7.49 -4.70
CA MET A 54 7.29 6.52 -3.62
C MET A 54 6.17 5.49 -3.69
N THR A 55 6.49 4.21 -3.50
CA THR A 55 5.48 3.15 -3.34
C THR A 55 5.58 2.55 -1.94
N VAL A 56 4.49 2.59 -1.17
CA VAL A 56 4.40 2.01 0.17
C VAL A 56 3.38 0.89 0.16
N MET A 57 3.73 -0.29 0.67
CA MET A 57 2.86 -1.47 0.63
C MET A 57 3.17 -2.45 1.77
N PRO A 58 2.20 -3.29 2.17
CA PRO A 58 2.45 -4.41 3.07
C PRO A 58 3.52 -5.34 2.49
N THR A 59 4.48 -5.77 3.32
CA THR A 59 5.65 -6.56 2.87
C THR A 59 5.29 -7.84 2.12
N LYS A 60 4.15 -8.46 2.46
CA LYS A 60 3.69 -9.72 1.86
C LYS A 60 2.71 -9.54 0.70
N LYS A 61 2.47 -8.30 0.26
CA LYS A 61 1.54 -8.04 -0.85
C LYS A 61 2.08 -8.66 -2.15
N PRO A 62 1.29 -9.46 -2.89
CA PRO A 62 1.70 -10.07 -4.17
C PRO A 62 1.64 -9.03 -5.31
N PHE A 63 2.52 -8.02 -5.25
CA PHE A 63 2.56 -6.93 -6.23
C PHE A 63 3.81 -6.97 -7.12
N ILE A 64 4.99 -7.27 -6.55
CA ILE A 64 6.26 -7.38 -7.28
C ILE A 64 6.53 -8.86 -7.57
N GLY A 65 5.77 -9.43 -8.50
CA GLY A 65 5.88 -10.83 -8.92
C GLY A 65 5.30 -11.05 -10.32
N ARG A 66 5.47 -12.24 -10.89
CA ARG A 66 4.74 -12.66 -12.08
C ARG A 66 3.46 -13.35 -11.61
N GLY A 67 2.31 -12.86 -12.08
CA GLY A 67 0.98 -13.37 -11.75
C GLY A 67 0.74 -14.78 -12.28
#